data_AF-A0A6I3IAW2-F1
#
_entry.id   AF-A0A6I3IAW2-F1
#
_cell.length_a   1.000
_cell.length_b   1.000
_cell.length_c   1.000
_cell.angle_alpha   90.00
_cell.angle_beta   90.00
_cell.angle_gamma   90.00
#
_symmetry.space_group_name_H-M   'P 1'
#
loop_
_entity.id
_entity.type
_entity.pdbx_description
1 polymer ?
#
loop_
_entity_poly.entity_id
_entity_poly.type
_entity_poly.pdbx_seq_one_letter_code
_entity_poly.pdbx_strand_id
1 'polypeptide(L)'
;MSTYVPEPPPGLRDEIAGTVTDLIAARATQPGDDQAGGAPPQSWPAYHLGADALRSGDALSQAIPIGWLSVVHRAGLTALAELDVPGDASPEVRQVSYGDLARGVARLSEAARGLDDELGGGAPLEQRLLRVPACLFMGLWLHDDADPSRDVVIPSEPTPPAFEAGRPYPMAEALETLAATVVEAPEP
;
A
#
# COMPACT_ATOMS: atom_id res chain seq x y z
N MET A 1 19.60 -2.42 7.34
CA MET A 1 18.67 -1.29 7.33
C MET A 1 17.34 -1.94 7.62
N SER A 2 16.59 -1.45 8.59
CA SER A 2 15.34 -2.09 9.01
C SER A 2 14.19 -1.31 8.42
N THR A 3 13.08 -1.93 8.06
CA THR A 3 11.85 -1.21 7.73
C THR A 3 10.94 -1.15 8.95
N TYR A 4 10.06 -0.15 9.01
CA TYR A 4 9.02 -0.06 10.02
C TYR A 4 7.71 0.43 9.41
N VAL A 5 6.60 -0.04 9.96
CA VAL A 5 5.27 0.46 9.60
C VAL A 5 4.89 1.53 10.63
N PRO A 6 4.47 2.74 10.21
CA PRO A 6 3.93 3.74 11.14
C PRO A 6 2.77 3.19 11.98
N GLU A 7 2.67 3.62 13.24
CA GLU A 7 1.56 3.19 14.08
C GLU A 7 0.24 3.75 13.51
N PRO A 8 -0.78 2.89 13.26
CA PRO A 8 -2.08 3.35 12.82
C PRO A 8 -2.76 4.25 13.86
N PRO A 9 -3.62 5.19 13.41
CA PRO A 9 -4.41 6.02 14.29
C PRO A 9 -5.25 5.20 15.28
N PRO A 10 -5.51 5.73 16.49
CA PRO A 10 -6.39 5.10 17.45
C PRO A 10 -7.76 4.76 16.84
N GLY A 11 -8.31 3.60 17.19
CA GLY A 11 -9.62 3.13 16.69
C GLY A 11 -9.60 2.50 15.29
N LEU A 12 -8.51 2.65 14.51
CA LEU A 12 -8.42 2.08 13.16
C LEU A 12 -8.57 0.56 13.17
N ARG A 13 -7.94 -0.11 14.14
CA ARG A 13 -8.01 -1.57 14.27
C ARG A 13 -9.43 -2.05 14.62
N ASP A 14 -10.13 -1.31 15.47
CA ASP A 14 -11.50 -1.65 15.90
C ASP A 14 -12.48 -1.48 14.74
N GLU A 15 -12.35 -0.39 13.98
CA GLU A 15 -13.18 -0.14 12.79
C GLU A 15 -12.99 -1.23 11.72
N ILE A 16 -11.74 -1.63 11.45
CA ILE A 16 -11.45 -2.77 10.56
C ILE A 16 -12.08 -4.04 11.08
N ALA A 17 -11.89 -4.32 12.38
CA ALA A 17 -12.38 -5.53 13.01
C ALA A 17 -13.91 -5.63 12.98
N GLY A 18 -14.63 -4.51 13.03
CA GLY A 18 -16.09 -4.46 12.86
C GLY A 18 -16.48 -4.54 11.38
N THR A 19 -16.20 -3.49 10.61
CA THR A 19 -16.78 -3.27 9.28
C THR A 19 -16.25 -4.27 8.24
N VAL A 20 -14.93 -4.50 8.17
CA VAL A 20 -14.34 -5.36 7.13
C VAL A 20 -14.62 -6.83 7.41
N THR A 21 -14.60 -7.23 8.68
CA THR A 21 -15.03 -8.55 9.13
C THR A 21 -16.43 -8.88 8.65
N ASP A 22 -17.39 -7.99 8.89
CA ASP A 22 -18.80 -8.24 8.59
C ASP A 22 -19.00 -8.37 7.07
N LEU A 23 -18.32 -7.53 6.30
CA LEU A 23 -18.31 -7.61 4.83
C LEU A 23 -17.70 -8.90 4.31
N ILE A 24 -16.59 -9.36 4.91
CA ILE A 24 -15.98 -10.66 4.57
C ILE A 24 -16.91 -11.82 4.92
N ALA A 25 -17.52 -11.80 6.12
CA ALA A 25 -18.43 -12.84 6.58
C ALA A 25 -19.67 -12.94 5.69
N ALA A 26 -20.25 -11.80 5.29
CA ALA A 26 -21.37 -11.74 4.36
C ALA A 26 -21.03 -12.29 2.96
N ARG A 27 -19.75 -12.23 2.56
CA ARG A 27 -19.26 -12.74 1.27
C ARG A 27 -18.91 -14.23 1.29
N ALA A 28 -18.62 -14.80 2.46
CA ALA A 28 -18.23 -16.20 2.58
C ALA A 28 -19.43 -17.13 2.32
N THR A 29 -19.36 -17.93 1.26
CA THR A 29 -20.42 -18.89 0.88
C THR A 29 -20.47 -20.14 1.77
N GLN A 30 -19.47 -20.37 2.60
CA GLN A 30 -19.46 -21.39 3.63
C GLN A 30 -19.07 -20.74 4.96
N PRO A 31 -19.71 -21.08 6.09
CA PRO A 31 -19.16 -20.76 7.39
C PRO A 31 -17.83 -21.49 7.50
N GLY A 32 -16.73 -20.78 7.25
CA GLY A 32 -15.42 -21.28 7.61
C GLY A 32 -15.39 -21.44 9.12
N ASP A 33 -14.80 -22.52 9.62
CA ASP A 33 -14.57 -22.71 11.05
C ASP A 33 -14.09 -21.38 11.62
N ASP A 34 -14.89 -20.83 12.52
CA ASP A 34 -14.77 -19.49 13.09
C ASP A 34 -13.59 -19.50 14.07
N GLN A 35 -12.39 -19.78 13.54
CA GLN A 35 -11.17 -19.50 14.27
C GLN A 35 -10.99 -18.00 14.20
N ALA A 36 -11.36 -17.36 15.31
CA ALA A 36 -11.11 -15.98 15.70
C ALA A 36 -9.60 -15.62 15.76
N GLY A 37 -8.78 -16.16 14.85
CA GLY A 37 -7.33 -16.11 14.82
C GLY A 37 -6.78 -15.77 13.44
N GLY A 38 -7.46 -14.88 12.70
CA GLY A 38 -6.84 -14.24 11.53
C GLY A 38 -5.58 -13.47 11.94
N ALA A 39 -4.59 -13.39 11.05
CA ALA A 39 -3.43 -12.54 11.28
C ALA A 39 -3.90 -11.09 11.52
N PRO A 40 -3.25 -10.34 12.44
CA PRO A 40 -3.62 -8.96 12.69
C PRO A 40 -3.57 -8.15 11.38
N PRO A 41 -4.51 -7.21 11.17
CA PRO A 41 -4.51 -6.37 9.98
C PRO A 41 -3.18 -5.65 9.81
N GLN A 42 -2.66 -5.66 8.58
CA GLN A 42 -1.46 -4.93 8.22
C GLN A 42 -1.87 -3.64 7.53
N SER A 43 -1.54 -2.50 8.13
CA SER A 43 -2.05 -1.19 7.71
C SER A 43 -0.91 -0.25 7.40
N TRP A 44 -0.99 0.46 6.28
CA TRP A 44 0.00 1.46 5.88
C TRP A 44 -0.67 2.81 5.60
N PRO A 45 0.01 3.92 5.87
CA PRO A 45 -0.40 5.20 5.30
C PRO A 45 -0.27 5.10 3.77
N ALA A 46 -1.28 5.61 3.08
CA ALA A 46 -1.39 5.53 1.63
C ALA A 46 -1.27 6.92 1.01
N TYR A 47 -0.55 7.00 -0.10
CA TYR A 47 -0.27 8.22 -0.85
C TYR A 47 -0.64 8.05 -2.31
N HIS A 48 -1.19 9.10 -2.89
CA HIS A 48 -1.50 9.18 -4.32
C HIS A 48 -0.54 10.15 -4.99
N LEU A 49 0.11 9.68 -6.05
CA LEU A 49 0.88 10.50 -6.96
C LEU A 49 0.15 10.66 -8.31
N GLY A 50 -0.13 11.91 -8.67
CA GLY A 50 -0.83 12.26 -9.91
C GLY A 50 0.08 12.25 -11.15
N ALA A 51 -0.54 12.15 -12.33
CA ALA A 51 0.18 12.15 -13.61
C ALA A 51 0.99 13.45 -13.84
N ASP A 52 0.46 14.60 -13.43
CA ASP A 52 1.15 15.88 -13.59
C ASP A 52 2.42 15.96 -12.72
N ALA A 53 2.36 15.42 -11.51
CA ALA A 53 3.49 15.35 -10.60
C ALA A 53 4.62 14.48 -11.18
N LEU A 54 4.30 13.37 -11.84
CA LEU A 54 5.30 12.52 -12.51
C LEU A 54 6.12 13.26 -13.57
N ARG A 55 5.53 14.26 -14.25
CA ARG A 55 6.22 15.05 -15.28
C ARG A 55 7.09 16.16 -14.70
N SER A 56 7.00 16.43 -13.40
CA SER A 56 7.52 17.65 -12.79
C SER A 56 8.96 17.56 -12.27
N GLY A 57 9.64 16.42 -12.36
CA GLY A 57 11.01 16.23 -11.83
C GLY A 57 11.12 16.23 -10.30
N ASP A 58 10.08 16.64 -9.57
CA ASP A 58 9.95 16.62 -8.11
C ASP A 58 8.61 15.98 -7.71
N ALA A 59 8.40 14.75 -8.16
CA ALA A 59 7.11 14.08 -8.07
C ALA A 59 6.71 13.76 -6.61
N LEU A 60 7.63 13.28 -5.79
CA LEU A 60 7.31 12.81 -4.43
C LEU A 60 6.89 13.94 -3.48
N SER A 61 7.38 15.16 -3.67
CA SER A 61 6.95 16.32 -2.88
C SER A 61 5.47 16.66 -3.09
N GLN A 62 4.89 16.17 -4.19
CA GLN A 62 3.49 16.32 -4.57
C GLN A 62 2.65 15.08 -4.28
N ALA A 63 3.20 14.06 -3.62
CA ALA A 63 2.44 12.90 -3.19
C ALA A 63 1.42 13.30 -2.11
N ILE A 64 0.14 13.03 -2.37
CA ILE A 64 -0.97 13.45 -1.49
C ILE A 64 -1.34 12.29 -0.57
N PRO A 65 -1.38 12.46 0.76
CA PRO A 65 -1.89 11.43 1.66
C PRO A 65 -3.39 11.21 1.40
N ILE A 66 -3.80 9.95 1.27
CA ILE A 66 -5.19 9.55 0.97
C ILE A 66 -5.80 8.67 2.07
N GLY A 67 -5.18 8.63 3.24
CA GLY A 67 -5.63 7.85 4.39
C GLY A 67 -4.80 6.60 4.61
N TRP A 68 -5.46 5.52 5.00
CA TRP A 68 -4.82 4.24 5.32
C TRP A 68 -5.36 3.11 4.46
N LEU A 69 -4.49 2.18 4.12
CA LEU A 69 -4.84 0.94 3.44
C LEU A 69 -4.51 -0.22 4.35
N SER A 70 -5.47 -1.12 4.57
CA SER A 70 -5.30 -2.27 5.44
C SER A 70 -5.63 -3.59 4.77
N VAL A 71 -4.71 -4.54 4.87
CA VAL A 71 -4.92 -5.92 4.46
C VAL A 71 -5.52 -6.70 5.62
N VAL A 72 -6.64 -7.38 5.34
CA VAL A 72 -7.38 -8.19 6.31
C VAL A 72 -7.52 -9.61 5.79
N HIS A 73 -7.14 -10.57 6.62
CA HIS A 73 -7.32 -12.00 6.35
C HIS A 73 -8.38 -12.59 7.27
N ARG A 74 -9.51 -13.04 6.72
CA ARG A 74 -10.56 -13.68 7.50
C ARG A 74 -11.35 -14.68 6.66
N ALA A 75 -11.75 -15.81 7.27
CA ALA A 75 -12.53 -16.86 6.61
C ALA A 75 -11.95 -17.33 5.25
N GLY A 76 -10.63 -17.40 5.14
CA GLY A 76 -9.93 -17.78 3.90
C GLY A 76 -9.95 -16.71 2.79
N LEU A 77 -10.49 -15.53 3.06
CA LEU A 77 -10.51 -14.39 2.14
C LEU A 77 -9.47 -13.34 2.55
N THR A 78 -8.87 -12.70 1.54
CA THR A 78 -8.03 -11.51 1.69
C THR A 78 -8.77 -10.31 1.14
N ALA A 79 -8.91 -9.28 1.97
CA ALA A 79 -9.50 -8.00 1.61
C ALA A 79 -8.48 -6.87 1.78
N LEU A 80 -8.64 -5.82 0.98
CA LEU A 80 -7.91 -4.57 1.10
C LEU A 80 -8.92 -3.46 1.39
N ALA A 81 -8.86 -2.90 2.59
CA ALA A 81 -9.73 -1.83 3.04
C ALA A 81 -9.04 -0.48 2.89
N GLU A 82 -9.72 0.49 2.28
CA GLU A 82 -9.34 1.90 2.27
C GLU A 82 -10.07 2.59 3.43
N LEU A 83 -9.31 3.28 4.27
CA LEU A 83 -9.81 3.96 5.46
C LEU A 83 -9.51 5.46 5.38
N ASP A 84 -10.54 6.27 5.58
CA ASP A 84 -10.35 7.68 5.88
C ASP A 84 -9.98 7.84 7.35
N VAL A 85 -9.20 8.87 7.65
CA VAL A 85 -8.92 9.28 9.03
C VAL A 85 -9.17 10.78 9.12
N PRO A 86 -10.44 11.20 9.25
CA PRO A 86 -10.79 12.61 9.24
C PRO A 86 -10.39 13.26 10.58
N GLY A 87 -9.17 13.79 10.67
CA GLY A 87 -8.71 14.56 11.83
C GLY A 87 -8.93 13.85 13.17
N ASP A 88 -9.67 14.48 14.08
CA ASP A 88 -9.99 13.94 15.42
C ASP A 88 -11.15 12.92 15.42
N ALA A 89 -11.71 12.56 14.27
CA ALA A 89 -12.79 11.59 14.16
C ALA A 89 -12.27 10.15 14.12
N SER A 90 -13.15 9.20 14.44
CA SER A 90 -12.87 7.79 14.28
C SER A 90 -12.57 7.47 12.80
N PRO A 91 -11.62 6.56 12.51
CA PRO A 91 -11.40 6.06 11.17
C PRO A 91 -12.67 5.47 10.59
N GLU A 92 -12.88 5.62 9.28
CA GLU A 92 -14.06 5.09 8.58
C GLU A 92 -13.62 4.28 7.36
N VAL A 93 -14.18 3.08 7.19
CA VAL A 93 -13.95 2.28 5.98
C VAL A 93 -14.70 2.91 4.80
N ARG A 94 -13.95 3.37 3.80
CA ARG A 94 -14.50 3.96 2.58
C ARG A 94 -14.82 2.92 1.52
N GLN A 95 -13.92 1.95 1.37
CA GLN A 95 -13.98 0.96 0.31
C GLN A 95 -13.33 -0.33 0.77
N VAL A 96 -13.86 -1.47 0.31
CA VAL A 96 -13.23 -2.78 0.46
C VAL A 96 -13.08 -3.43 -0.90
N SER A 97 -11.85 -3.78 -1.24
CA SER A 97 -11.49 -4.49 -2.47
C SER A 97 -11.07 -5.93 -2.16
N TYR A 98 -11.28 -6.81 -3.13
CA TYR A 98 -10.95 -8.24 -3.03
C TYR A 98 -10.18 -8.69 -4.28
N GLY A 99 -9.66 -9.91 -4.25
CA GLY A 99 -9.06 -10.55 -5.43
C GLY A 99 -7.57 -10.27 -5.55
N ASP A 100 -7.09 -10.13 -6.79
CA ASP A 100 -5.65 -10.11 -7.09
C ASP A 100 -4.94 -8.91 -6.46
N LEU A 101 -5.55 -7.72 -6.51
CA LEU A 101 -5.00 -6.52 -5.86
C LEU A 101 -4.79 -6.72 -4.36
N ALA A 102 -5.80 -7.23 -3.64
CA ALA A 102 -5.70 -7.46 -2.20
C ALA A 102 -4.63 -8.51 -1.86
N ARG A 103 -4.52 -9.58 -2.68
CA ARG A 103 -3.49 -10.61 -2.53
C ARG A 103 -2.09 -10.11 -2.86
N GLY A 104 -1.94 -9.26 -3.86
CA GLY A 104 -0.65 -8.67 -4.23
C GLY A 104 -0.14 -7.71 -3.15
N VAL A 105 -1.01 -6.87 -2.58
CA VAL A 105 -0.62 -5.96 -1.48
C VAL A 105 -0.21 -6.76 -0.25
N ALA A 106 -0.93 -7.83 0.08
CA ALA A 106 -0.59 -8.70 1.21
C ALA A 106 0.82 -9.31 1.13
N ARG A 107 1.36 -9.51 -0.08
CA ARG A 107 2.71 -10.07 -0.30
C ARG A 107 3.83 -9.03 -0.15
N LEU A 108 3.52 -7.73 -0.18
CA LEU A 108 4.55 -6.69 -0.10
C LEU A 108 5.32 -6.72 1.22
N SER A 109 4.66 -7.10 2.31
CA SER A 109 5.29 -7.23 3.64
C SER A 109 6.32 -8.36 3.71
N GLU A 110 6.19 -9.39 2.87
CA GLU A 110 7.18 -10.46 2.74
C GLU A 110 8.40 -9.95 1.95
N ALA A 111 8.16 -9.23 0.85
CA ALA A 111 9.23 -8.63 0.06
C ALA A 111 10.04 -7.59 0.86
N ALA A 112 9.37 -6.75 1.67
CA ALA A 112 10.03 -5.79 2.54
C ALA A 112 10.95 -6.44 3.57
N ARG A 113 10.51 -7.56 4.17
CA ARG A 113 11.33 -8.32 5.14
C ARG A 113 12.60 -8.90 4.50
N GLY A 114 12.54 -9.30 3.24
CA GLY A 114 13.74 -9.79 2.52
C GLY A 114 14.82 -8.71 2.35
N LEU A 115 14.42 -7.44 2.24
CA LEU A 115 15.35 -6.30 2.14
C LEU A 115 16.05 -5.98 3.47
N ASP A 116 15.39 -6.23 4.61
CA ASP A 116 15.97 -5.98 5.93
C ASP A 116 17.27 -6.78 6.13
N ASP A 117 17.30 -8.01 5.60
CA ASP A 117 18.44 -8.92 5.63
C ASP A 117 19.58 -8.46 4.69
N GLU A 118 19.25 -7.85 3.55
CA GLU A 118 20.23 -7.43 2.54
C GLU A 118 20.87 -6.06 2.84
N LEU A 119 20.13 -5.14 3.47
CA LEU A 119 20.50 -3.73 3.55
C LEU A 119 21.24 -3.32 4.84
N GLY A 120 21.83 -4.24 5.62
CA GLY A 120 22.44 -4.01 6.94
C GLY A 120 23.09 -2.62 7.19
N GLY A 121 22.81 -1.99 8.36
CA GLY A 121 23.58 -0.82 8.85
C GLY A 121 23.11 0.60 8.51
N GLY A 122 21.80 0.88 8.42
CA GLY A 122 21.24 2.23 8.16
C GLY A 122 20.04 2.58 9.05
N ALA A 123 19.59 3.84 9.00
CA ALA A 123 18.38 4.32 9.67
C ALA A 123 17.14 3.54 9.16
N PRO A 124 16.11 3.34 9.99
CA PRO A 124 14.98 2.54 9.58
C PRO A 124 14.11 3.26 8.54
N LEU A 125 13.70 2.56 7.48
CA LEU A 125 12.86 3.10 6.43
C LEU A 125 11.38 2.96 6.78
N GLU A 126 10.63 4.04 6.59
CA GLU A 126 9.19 4.07 6.81
C GLU A 126 8.45 3.39 5.65
N GLN A 127 7.59 2.43 5.96
CA GLN A 127 6.74 1.78 4.97
C GLN A 127 5.47 2.62 4.70
N ARG A 128 5.28 2.99 3.44
CA ARG A 128 4.10 3.68 2.90
C ARG A 128 3.56 2.94 1.70
N LEU A 129 2.27 3.04 1.41
CA LEU A 129 1.74 2.58 0.12
C LEU A 129 1.68 3.76 -0.86
N LEU A 130 2.26 3.59 -2.04
CA LEU A 130 2.21 4.55 -3.13
C LEU A 130 1.27 4.05 -4.22
N ARG A 131 0.29 4.87 -4.60
CA ARG A 131 -0.64 4.62 -5.70
C ARG A 131 -0.43 5.66 -6.78
N VAL A 132 -0.30 5.19 -8.03
CA VAL A 132 -0.21 6.02 -9.23
C VAL A 132 -1.28 5.53 -10.20
N PRO A 133 -2.54 6.01 -10.06
CA PRO A 133 -3.68 5.51 -10.82
C PRO A 133 -3.52 5.64 -12.34
N ALA A 134 -2.90 6.73 -12.81
CA ALA A 134 -2.68 6.98 -14.24
C ALA A 134 -1.81 5.90 -14.91
N CYS A 135 -0.99 5.20 -14.13
CA CYS A 135 -0.14 4.11 -14.60
C CYS A 135 -0.67 2.74 -14.16
N LEU A 136 -1.82 2.64 -13.47
CA LEU A 136 -2.30 1.42 -12.82
C LEU A 136 -1.28 0.78 -11.87
N PHE A 137 -0.50 1.62 -11.18
CA PHE A 137 0.57 1.17 -10.30
C PHE A 137 0.20 1.31 -8.82
N MET A 138 0.55 0.30 -8.04
CA MET A 138 0.57 0.32 -6.58
C MET A 138 1.84 -0.35 -6.09
N GLY A 139 2.49 0.21 -5.07
CA GLY A 139 3.70 -0.38 -4.50
C GLY A 139 3.95 0.04 -3.06
N LEU A 140 4.79 -0.73 -2.37
CA LEU A 140 5.30 -0.39 -1.05
C LEU A 140 6.49 0.55 -1.22
N TRP A 141 6.31 1.80 -0.83
CA TRP A 141 7.35 2.81 -0.76
C TRP A 141 8.05 2.70 0.59
N LEU A 142 9.34 2.39 0.56
CA LEU A 142 10.25 2.44 1.70
C LEU A 142 10.91 3.81 1.68
N HIS A 143 10.47 4.68 2.57
CA HIS A 143 10.87 6.07 2.63
C HIS A 143 11.95 6.31 3.69
N ASP A 144 13.01 7.00 3.31
CA ASP A 144 14.05 7.51 4.20
C ASP A 144 13.82 9.01 4.46
N ASP A 145 13.40 9.35 5.68
CA ASP A 145 13.17 10.74 6.08
C ASP A 145 14.47 11.56 6.10
N ALA A 146 15.62 10.91 6.32
CA ALA A 146 16.92 11.58 6.39
C ALA A 146 17.59 11.75 5.02
N ASP A 147 17.37 10.80 4.10
CA ASP A 147 17.97 10.82 2.76
C ASP A 147 17.03 10.21 1.70
N PRO A 148 16.11 11.01 1.12
CA PRO A 148 15.14 10.54 0.12
C PRO A 148 15.76 9.92 -1.14
N SER A 149 17.06 10.10 -1.39
CA SER A 149 17.75 9.43 -2.50
C SER A 149 17.87 7.92 -2.30
N ARG A 150 17.65 7.44 -1.07
CA ARG A 150 17.64 6.03 -0.67
C ARG A 150 16.24 5.41 -0.73
N ASP A 151 15.24 6.17 -1.13
CA ASP A 151 13.87 5.67 -1.25
C ASP A 151 13.83 4.50 -2.25
N VAL A 152 13.09 3.46 -1.87
CA VAL A 152 12.88 2.27 -2.69
C VAL A 152 11.37 2.07 -2.84
N VAL A 153 10.94 1.55 -3.99
CA VAL A 153 9.57 1.07 -4.16
C VAL A 153 9.55 -0.39 -4.59
N ILE A 154 8.64 -1.15 -3.99
CA ILE A 154 8.38 -2.56 -4.32
C ILE A 154 6.99 -2.63 -4.97
N PRO A 155 6.88 -2.90 -6.29
CA PRO A 155 5.60 -2.96 -6.97
C PRO A 155 4.75 -4.14 -6.49
N SER A 156 3.46 -3.90 -6.34
CA SER A 156 2.45 -4.92 -6.02
C SER A 156 1.92 -5.59 -7.28
N GLU A 157 1.41 -6.82 -7.16
CA GLU A 157 0.56 -7.40 -8.21
C GLU A 157 -0.89 -6.89 -8.08
N PRO A 158 -1.60 -6.59 -9.18
CA PRO A 158 -1.09 -6.47 -10.54
C PRO A 158 -0.19 -5.24 -10.71
N THR A 159 0.80 -5.34 -11.61
CA THR A 159 1.74 -4.24 -11.89
C THR A 159 1.84 -3.96 -13.40
N PRO A 160 2.21 -2.74 -13.82
CA PRO A 160 2.41 -2.44 -15.23
C PRO A 160 3.54 -3.28 -15.83
N PRO A 161 3.52 -3.60 -17.14
CA PRO A 161 4.51 -4.48 -17.76
C PRO A 161 5.98 -4.03 -17.62
N ALA A 162 6.21 -2.75 -17.33
CA ALA A 162 7.55 -2.21 -17.10
C ALA A 162 8.15 -2.59 -15.73
N PHE A 163 7.34 -3.16 -14.83
CA PHE A 163 7.73 -3.56 -13.50
C PHE A 163 7.59 -5.07 -13.28
N GLU A 164 8.50 -5.61 -12.47
CA GLU A 164 8.38 -6.94 -11.90
C GLU A 164 7.83 -6.80 -10.48
N ALA A 165 6.73 -7.49 -10.18
CA ALA A 165 6.12 -7.40 -8.87
C ALA A 165 7.00 -8.04 -7.79
N GLY A 166 7.04 -7.44 -6.60
CA GLY A 166 7.88 -7.88 -5.50
C GLY A 166 9.36 -7.53 -5.64
N ARG A 167 9.82 -7.08 -6.82
CA ARG A 167 11.19 -6.64 -7.04
C ARG A 167 11.37 -5.20 -6.53
N PRO A 168 12.39 -4.91 -5.70
CA PRO A 168 12.68 -3.54 -5.28
C PRO A 168 13.32 -2.72 -6.42
N TYR A 169 12.92 -1.46 -6.53
CA TYR A 169 13.49 -0.47 -7.45
C TYR A 169 13.90 0.79 -6.69
N PRO A 170 15.06 1.42 -7.02
CA PRO A 170 15.33 2.79 -6.60
C PRO A 170 14.18 3.70 -7.01
N MET A 171 13.71 4.55 -6.10
CA MET A 171 12.52 5.37 -6.35
C MET A 171 12.68 6.29 -7.57
N ALA A 172 13.88 6.85 -7.79
CA ALA A 172 14.16 7.67 -8.96
C ALA A 172 13.94 6.92 -10.28
N GLU A 173 14.47 5.69 -10.40
CA GLU A 173 14.30 4.83 -11.59
C GLU A 173 12.82 4.47 -11.80
N ALA A 174 12.10 4.17 -10.71
CA ALA A 174 10.68 3.85 -10.78
C ALA A 174 9.84 5.05 -11.23
N LEU A 175 10.13 6.26 -10.76
CA LEU A 175 9.44 7.48 -11.18
C LEU A 175 9.69 7.81 -12.64
N GLU A 176 10.93 7.67 -13.13
CA GLU A 176 11.25 7.83 -14.55
C GLU A 176 10.47 6.84 -15.42
N THR A 177 10.41 5.58 -14.99
CA THR A 177 9.66 4.52 -15.68
C THR A 177 8.16 4.80 -15.67
N LEU A 178 7.60 5.26 -14.54
CA LEU A 178 6.20 5.64 -14.43
C LEU A 178 5.88 6.84 -15.32
N ALA A 179 6.72 7.88 -15.33
CA ALA A 179 6.55 9.05 -16.19
C ALA A 179 6.51 8.66 -17.68
N ALA A 180 7.33 7.70 -18.10
CA ALA A 180 7.34 7.18 -19.47
C ALA A 180 6.09 6.35 -19.84
N THR A 181 5.33 5.87 -18.86
CA THR A 181 4.14 5.02 -19.05
C THR A 181 2.82 5.75 -18.83
N VAL A 182 2.85 7.03 -18.45
CA VAL A 182 1.66 7.87 -18.33
C VAL A 182 0.96 7.92 -19.69
N VAL A 183 -0.22 7.30 -19.77
CA VAL A 183 -1.09 7.45 -20.92
C VAL A 183 -1.66 8.87 -20.88
N GLU A 184 -1.44 9.66 -21.93
CA GLU A 184 -2.12 10.96 -22.06
C GLU A 184 -3.64 10.71 -22.03
N ALA A 185 -4.33 11.40 -21.12
CA ALA A 185 -5.78 11.43 -21.18
C ALA A 185 -6.17 12.07 -22.53
N PRO A 186 -7.15 11.51 -23.26
CA PRO A 186 -7.66 12.20 -24.43
C PRO A 186 -8.15 13.60 -24.01
N GLU A 187 -7.73 14.63 -24.75
CA GLU A 187 -8.22 15.99 -24.51
C GLU A 187 -9.75 16.01 -24.63
N PRO A 188 -10.45 16.76 -23.75
CA PRO A 188 -11.91 16.82 -23.72
C PRO A 188 -12.54 17.43 -24.98
#